data_AF-A0A9E1QB24-F1
#
_entry.id   AF-A0A9E1QB24-F1
#
_cell.length_a   1.000
_cell.length_b   1.000
_cell.length_c   1.000
_cell.angle_alpha   90.00
_cell.angle_beta   90.00
_cell.angle_gamma   90.00
#
_symmetry.space_group_name_H-M   'P 1'
#
loop_
_entity.id
_entity.type
_entity.pdbx_description
1 polymer ?
#
loop_
_entity_poly.entity_id
_entity_poly.type
_entity_poly.pdbx_seq_one_letter_code
_entity_poly.pdbx_strand_id
1 'polypeptide(L)'
;SLTMFGKISTKNGAVEQSNFHDYQMTRMIDAPNIYVHLVDNDEDPTGVGEPGVPPVSAAITNAIFNASGKRVRSLPLSDHGMV
;
A
#
# COMPACT_ATOMS: atom_id res chain seq x y z
N SER A 1 0.58 1.87 3.66
CA SER A 1 1.14 0.81 4.51
C SER A 1 1.66 -0.29 3.59
N LEU A 2 0.80 -1.09 2.95
CA LEU A 2 1.15 -2.12 1.95
C LEU A 2 2.11 -1.61 0.86
N THR A 3 1.84 -0.43 0.28
CA THR A 3 2.67 0.08 -0.81
C THR A 3 3.92 0.79 -0.30
N MET A 4 3.77 1.65 0.70
CA MET A 4 4.84 2.56 1.15
C MET A 4 5.83 1.92 2.12
N PHE A 5 5.35 1.13 3.08
CA PHE A 5 6.10 0.62 4.24
C PHE A 5 5.72 -0.85 4.53
N GLY A 6 5.86 -1.32 5.77
CA GLY A 6 5.35 -2.64 6.18
C GLY A 6 6.21 -3.82 5.75
N LYS A 7 7.51 -3.62 5.55
CA LYS A 7 8.46 -4.72 5.33
C LYS A 7 8.56 -5.59 6.58
N ILE A 8 8.49 -6.91 6.38
CA ILE A 8 8.86 -7.90 7.38
C ILE A 8 10.01 -8.73 6.81
N SER A 9 11.18 -8.66 7.44
CA SER A 9 12.35 -9.47 7.10
C SER A 9 12.53 -10.61 8.09
N THR A 10 13.18 -11.68 7.65
CA THR A 10 13.51 -12.84 8.47
C THR A 10 15.01 -13.12 8.43
N LYS A 11 15.58 -13.44 9.59
CA LYS A 11 16.98 -13.82 9.74
C LYS A 11 17.09 -14.90 10.80
N ASN A 12 17.86 -15.94 10.50
CA ASN A 12 18.07 -17.09 11.39
C ASN A 12 16.75 -17.73 11.89
N GLY A 13 15.72 -17.75 11.04
CA GLY A 13 14.41 -18.33 11.38
C GLY A 13 13.50 -17.45 12.24
N ALA A 14 13.87 -16.20 12.52
CA ALA A 14 13.06 -15.25 13.28
C ALA A 14 12.77 -13.97 12.48
N VAL A 15 11.64 -13.33 12.77
CA VAL A 15 11.32 -11.99 12.26
C VAL A 15 12.25 -10.98 12.92
N GLU A 16 12.78 -10.04 12.15
CA GLU A 16 13.69 -9.00 12.67
C GLU A 16 12.95 -7.82 13.30
N GLN A 17 11.78 -7.43 12.79
CA GLN A 17 10.99 -6.33 13.33
C GLN A 17 10.16 -6.75 14.56
N SER A 18 10.20 -5.95 15.62
CA SER A 18 9.65 -6.28 16.94
C SER A 18 8.43 -5.44 17.34
N ASN A 19 8.25 -4.23 16.81
CA ASN A 19 7.15 -3.31 17.15
C ASN A 19 6.99 -2.17 16.10
N PHE A 20 6.14 -1.17 16.34
CA PHE A 20 5.90 -0.08 15.37
C PHE A 20 7.04 0.94 15.20
N HIS A 21 8.11 0.82 15.97
CA HIS A 21 9.31 1.66 15.81
C HIS A 21 10.27 1.09 14.74
N ASP A 22 10.25 -0.22 14.51
CA ASP A 22 11.06 -0.94 13.52
C ASP A 22 10.21 -1.60 12.41
N TYR A 23 8.90 -1.76 12.61
CA TYR A 23 7.88 -2.03 11.60
C TYR A 23 7.05 -0.76 11.33
N GLN A 24 7.50 0.07 10.39
CA GLN A 24 6.85 1.33 10.12
C GLN A 24 5.46 1.15 9.49
N MET A 25 4.46 1.71 10.16
CA MET A 25 3.09 1.82 9.68
C MET A 25 2.82 3.23 9.16
N THR A 26 1.92 3.32 8.18
CA THR A 26 1.39 4.60 7.68
C THR A 26 0.70 5.35 8.80
N ARG A 27 0.98 6.66 8.89
CA ARG A 27 0.41 7.58 9.88
C ARG A 27 -0.56 8.54 9.21
N MET A 28 -1.28 9.33 10.02
CA MET A 28 -2.24 10.31 9.51
C MET A 28 -1.64 11.32 8.52
N ILE A 29 -0.37 11.68 8.69
CA ILE A 29 0.33 12.60 7.79
C ILE A 29 0.56 12.03 6.38
N ASP A 30 0.60 10.69 6.27
CA ASP A 30 0.83 10.00 5.00
C ASP A 30 -0.48 9.79 4.22
N ALA A 31 -1.64 10.03 4.84
CA ALA A 31 -2.94 9.78 4.24
C ALA A 31 -3.30 10.92 3.26
N PRO A 32 -3.51 10.64 1.96
CA PRO A 32 -4.00 11.63 1.03
C PRO A 32 -5.49 11.91 1.27
N ASN A 33 -6.04 12.94 0.61
CA ASN A 33 -7.48 13.08 0.50
C ASN A 33 -8.06 11.89 -0.29
N ILE A 34 -9.00 11.17 0.33
CA ILE A 34 -9.63 9.99 -0.26
C ILE A 34 -11.04 10.36 -0.74
N TYR A 35 -11.31 10.14 -2.02
CA TYR A 35 -12.62 10.31 -2.62
C TYR A 35 -13.22 8.93 -2.90
N VAL A 36 -14.45 8.71 -2.44
CA VAL A 36 -15.17 7.45 -2.63
C VAL A 36 -16.41 7.73 -3.48
N HIS A 37 -16.56 6.98 -4.57
CA HIS A 37 -17.72 7.02 -5.43
C HIS A 37 -18.44 5.68 -5.35
N LEU A 38 -19.71 5.71 -4.98
CA LEU A 38 -20.57 4.53 -5.01
C LEU A 38 -21.26 4.50 -6.38
N VAL A 39 -21.15 3.38 -7.09
CA VAL A 39 -21.75 3.20 -8.41
C VAL A 39 -23.10 2.52 -8.24
N ASP A 40 -24.16 3.21 -8.65
CA ASP A 40 -25.52 2.68 -8.58
C ASP A 40 -25.69 1.47 -9.51
N ASN A 41 -26.32 0.43 -8.99
CA ASN A 41 -26.70 -0.78 -9.72
C ASN A 41 -27.84 -1.50 -8.98
N ASP A 42 -28.56 -2.38 -9.68
CA ASP A 42 -29.72 -3.12 -9.15
C ASP A 42 -29.36 -4.51 -8.60
N GLU A 43 -28.07 -4.82 -8.42
CA GLU A 43 -27.62 -6.13 -7.93
C GLU A 43 -27.75 -6.24 -6.40
N ASP A 44 -27.85 -7.47 -5.91
CA ASP A 44 -27.87 -7.73 -4.47
C ASP A 44 -26.55 -7.27 -3.79
N PRO A 45 -26.60 -6.75 -2.54
CA PRO A 45 -25.41 -6.34 -1.82
C PRO A 45 -24.39 -7.47 -1.64
N THR A 46 -23.12 -7.16 -1.88
CA THR A 46 -21.99 -8.08 -1.70
C THR A 46 -20.92 -7.48 -0.77
N GLY A 47 -19.87 -8.26 -0.47
CA GLY A 47 -18.79 -7.82 0.41
C GLY A 47 -17.91 -6.71 -0.21
N VAL A 48 -17.72 -5.61 0.54
CA VAL A 48 -16.94 -4.44 0.10
C VAL A 48 -15.66 -4.18 0.92
N GLY A 49 -15.41 -4.97 1.98
CA GLY A 49 -14.27 -4.74 2.89
C GLY A 49 -12.89 -4.95 2.25
N GLU A 50 -12.75 -6.00 1.43
CA GLU A 50 -11.48 -6.37 0.80
C GLU A 50 -11.26 -5.80 -0.61
N PRO A 51 -12.27 -5.66 -1.50
CA PRO A 51 -12.05 -5.25 -2.90
C PRO A 51 -11.30 -3.94 -3.11
N GLY A 52 -11.38 -3.01 -2.15
CA GLY A 52 -10.64 -1.76 -2.20
C GLY A 52 -9.12 -1.91 -1.97
N VAL A 53 -8.66 -3.00 -1.34
CA VAL A 53 -7.26 -3.15 -0.92
C VAL A 53 -6.31 -3.49 -2.08
N PRO A 54 -6.57 -4.52 -2.92
CA PRO A 54 -5.65 -4.90 -4.01
C PRO A 54 -5.30 -3.78 -5.01
N PRO A 55 -6.25 -2.96 -5.51
CA PRO A 55 -5.92 -1.99 -6.58
C PRO A 55 -5.04 -0.83 -6.11
N VAL A 56 -4.97 -0.53 -4.81
CA VAL A 56 -4.23 0.62 -4.27
C VAL A 56 -2.75 0.59 -4.63
N SER A 57 -2.09 -0.57 -4.51
CA SER A 57 -0.66 -0.69 -4.84
C SER A 57 -0.37 -0.46 -6.31
N ALA A 58 -1.19 -1.04 -7.19
CA ALA A 58 -1.06 -0.88 -8.63
C ALA A 58 -1.29 0.58 -9.04
N ALA A 59 -2.31 1.23 -8.48
CA ALA A 59 -2.61 2.64 -8.75
C ALA A 59 -1.43 3.55 -8.39
N ILE A 60 -0.87 3.41 -7.19
CA ILE A 60 0.28 4.22 -6.72
C ILE A 60 1.52 3.96 -7.58
N THR A 61 1.87 2.69 -7.84
CA THR A 61 3.07 2.36 -8.63
C THR A 61 2.94 2.74 -10.12
N ASN A 62 1.72 2.73 -10.66
CA ASN A 62 1.42 3.30 -11.98
C ASN A 62 1.59 4.83 -11.98
N ALA A 63 1.12 5.53 -10.95
CA ALA A 63 1.29 6.97 -10.81
C ALA A 63 2.77 7.36 -10.73
N ILE A 64 3.59 6.61 -9.95
CA ILE A 64 5.04 6.81 -9.89
C ILE A 64 5.69 6.63 -11.27
N PHE A 65 5.32 5.58 -11.99
CA PHE A 65 5.83 5.35 -13.34
C PHE A 65 5.45 6.48 -14.30
N ASN A 66 4.20 6.95 -14.26
CA ASN A 66 3.74 8.06 -15.08
C ASN A 66 4.49 9.36 -14.75
N ALA A 67 4.74 9.64 -13.47
CA ALA A 67 5.41 10.86 -13.03
C ALA A 67 6.93 10.86 -13.25
N SER A 68 7.58 9.69 -13.27
CA SER A 68 9.05 9.60 -13.22
C SER A 68 9.70 8.73 -14.30
N GLY A 69 8.93 7.95 -15.05
CA GLY A 69 9.43 6.90 -15.94
C GLY A 69 10.00 5.67 -15.21
N LYS A 70 10.12 5.69 -13.88
CA LYS A 70 10.67 4.58 -13.09
C LYS A 70 9.59 3.55 -12.78
N ARG A 71 9.82 2.30 -13.16
CA ARG A 71 8.87 1.20 -12.93
C ARG A 71 9.27 0.37 -11.70
N VAL A 72 8.46 0.43 -10.65
CA VAL A 72 8.63 -0.37 -9.43
C VAL A 72 7.84 -1.67 -9.56
N ARG A 73 8.47 -2.81 -9.24
CA ARG A 73 7.85 -4.15 -9.27
C ARG A 73 8.01 -4.94 -7.97
N SER A 74 8.69 -4.37 -6.98
CA SER A 74 8.81 -4.94 -5.64
C SER A 74 8.35 -3.90 -4.62
N LEU A 75 7.66 -4.35 -3.59
CA LEU A 75 7.21 -3.53 -2.47
C LEU A 75 8.00 -3.92 -1.21
N PRO A 76 8.11 -3.01 -0.24
CA PRO A 76 7.52 -1.66 -0.21
C PRO A 76 8.38 -0.58 -0.89
N LEU A 77 7.79 0.60 -1.13
CA LEU A 77 8.45 1.76 -1.75
C LEU A 77 9.61 2.32 -0.90
N SER A 78 9.60 2.12 0.42
CA SER A 78 10.70 2.51 1.31
C SER A 78 12.01 1.81 0.95
N ASP A 79 11.95 0.59 0.42
CA ASP A 79 13.15 -0.14 -0.06
C ASP A 79 13.73 0.48 -1.33
N HIS A 80 13.00 1.36 -2.01
CA HIS A 80 13.41 2.07 -3.22
C HIS A 80 13.78 3.54 -2.97
N GLY A 81 13.76 4.00 -1.71
CA GLY A 81 14.01 5.40 -1.35
C GLY A 81 12.99 6.38 -1.94
N MET A 82 11.75 5.92 -2.15
CA MET A 82 10.67 6.73 -2.74
C MET A 82 9.72 7.33 -1.70
N VAL A 83 9.96 7.04 -0.42
CA VAL A 83 9.22 7.54 0.75
C VAL A 83 10.19 7.72 1.92
#